data_AF-A0A844GLP3-F1
#
_entry.id   AF-A0A844GLP3-F1
#
_cell.length_a   1.000
_cell.length_b   1.000
_cell.length_c   1.000
_cell.angle_alpha   90.00
_cell.angle_beta   90.00
_cell.angle_gamma   90.00
#
_symmetry.space_group_name_H-M   'P 1'
#
loop_
_entity.id
_entity.type
_entity.pdbx_description
1 polymer ?
#
loop_
_entity_poly.entity_id
_entity_poly.type
_entity_poly.pdbx_seq_one_letter_code
_entity_poly.pdbx_strand_id
1 'polypeptide(L)'
;MIEDYTDIPEQDEDELMQEEGEAVYSFCWDTGTLGAGADCELIYLWKGQYVVCLSYDSDRPVYSSLIEAIMGAELNFVNDSTTEIESSELSSEQIIELLETDIDSDVHELTINGEDWEVDKQGNFTRIVYD
;
A
#
# COMPACT_ATOMS: atom_id res chain seq x y z
N MET A 1 -34.84 39.15 -7.60
CA MET A 1 -33.97 38.70 -6.49
C MET A 1 -33.34 37.42 -6.99
N ILE A 2 -32.02 37.43 -7.20
CA ILE A 2 -31.30 36.24 -7.65
C ILE A 2 -31.01 35.47 -6.36
N GLU A 3 -31.63 34.31 -6.22
CA GLU A 3 -31.29 33.38 -5.15
C GLU A 3 -29.99 32.69 -5.57
N ASP A 4 -28.92 33.06 -4.87
CA ASP A 4 -27.58 32.52 -5.05
C ASP A 4 -27.55 31.14 -4.38
N TYR A 5 -28.10 30.12 -5.06
CA TYR A 5 -27.96 28.72 -4.67
C TYR A 5 -26.58 28.24 -5.12
N THR A 6 -25.57 28.47 -4.30
CA THR A 6 -24.33 27.70 -4.35
C THR A 6 -24.51 26.44 -3.51
N ASP A 7 -25.33 25.51 -4.01
CA ASP A 7 -25.24 24.09 -3.63
C ASP A 7 -23.98 23.54 -4.31
N ILE A 8 -22.83 23.81 -3.72
CA ILE A 8 -21.64 23.00 -3.97
C ILE A 8 -21.89 21.74 -3.13
N PRO A 9 -22.05 20.55 -3.72
CA PRO A 9 -22.14 19.34 -2.91
C PRO A 9 -20.89 19.30 -2.02
N GLU A 10 -21.08 19.17 -0.70
CA GLU A 10 -19.98 18.82 0.20
C GLU A 10 -19.37 17.54 -0.38
N GLN A 11 -18.17 17.64 -0.97
CA GLN A 11 -17.47 16.46 -1.48
C GLN A 11 -17.31 15.48 -0.33
N ASP A 12 -17.48 14.19 -0.61
CA ASP A 12 -17.26 13.14 0.36
C ASP A 12 -15.83 13.28 0.92
N GLU A 13 -15.63 13.09 2.22
CA GLU A 13 -14.29 13.18 2.81
C GLU A 13 -13.34 12.16 2.17
N ASP A 14 -13.86 11.02 1.71
CA ASP A 14 -13.09 10.01 0.98
C ASP A 14 -12.66 10.51 -0.42
N GLU A 15 -13.55 11.22 -1.12
CA GLU A 15 -13.22 11.83 -2.41
C GLU A 15 -12.16 12.92 -2.22
N LEU A 16 -12.31 13.78 -1.21
CA LEU A 16 -11.33 14.80 -0.87
C LEU A 16 -9.98 14.21 -0.44
N MET A 17 -9.97 13.12 0.32
CA MET A 17 -8.74 12.44 0.69
C MET A 17 -8.05 11.82 -0.53
N GLN A 18 -8.77 11.22 -1.47
CA GLN A 18 -8.17 10.69 -2.70
C GLN A 18 -7.68 11.79 -3.65
N GLU A 19 -8.35 12.95 -3.67
CA GLU A 19 -7.97 14.10 -4.50
C GLU A 19 -6.82 14.92 -3.91
N GLU A 20 -6.79 15.12 -2.58
CA GLU A 20 -5.85 16.01 -1.89
C GLU A 20 -4.76 15.28 -1.09
N GLY A 21 -5.01 14.03 -0.70
CA GLY A 21 -4.08 13.21 0.06
C GLY A 21 -2.94 12.70 -0.83
N GLU A 22 -1.77 12.54 -0.23
CA GLU A 22 -0.61 11.95 -0.91
C GLU A 22 -0.59 10.45 -0.63
N ALA A 23 -0.60 9.59 -1.65
CA ALA A 23 -0.34 8.17 -1.47
C ALA A 23 1.14 7.97 -1.11
N VAL A 24 1.41 7.58 0.13
CA VAL A 24 2.77 7.46 0.70
C VAL A 24 3.24 6.01 0.83
N TYR A 25 2.32 5.05 0.67
CA TYR A 25 2.61 3.63 0.62
C TYR A 25 1.58 2.90 -0.23
N SER A 26 2.03 1.97 -1.07
CA SER A 26 1.17 1.05 -1.81
C SER A 26 1.67 -0.38 -1.69
N PHE A 27 0.72 -1.31 -1.53
CA PHE A 27 0.95 -2.75 -1.49
C PHE A 27 0.13 -3.41 -2.58
N CYS A 28 0.78 -3.86 -3.65
CA CYS A 28 0.12 -4.40 -4.81
C CYS A 28 0.29 -5.92 -4.91
N TRP A 29 -0.76 -6.58 -5.42
CA TRP A 29 -0.81 -8.02 -5.57
C TRP A 29 -1.48 -8.41 -6.90
N ASP A 30 -1.03 -9.53 -7.47
CA ASP A 30 -1.64 -10.18 -8.62
C ASP A 30 -1.66 -11.69 -8.39
N THR A 31 -2.86 -12.26 -8.30
CA THR A 31 -3.06 -13.70 -8.09
C THR A 31 -2.79 -14.53 -9.36
N GLY A 32 -2.51 -13.90 -10.50
CA GLY A 32 -2.30 -14.54 -11.80
C GLY A 32 -3.51 -15.30 -12.34
N THR A 33 -4.64 -15.26 -11.62
CA THR A 33 -5.82 -16.08 -11.89
C THR A 33 -6.87 -15.25 -12.60
N LEU A 34 -7.32 -15.75 -13.76
CA LEU A 34 -8.37 -15.11 -14.57
C LEU A 34 -9.62 -14.84 -13.71
N GLY A 35 -9.87 -13.56 -13.41
CA GLY A 35 -11.05 -13.10 -12.67
C GLY A 35 -10.90 -13.01 -11.14
N ALA A 36 -9.77 -13.42 -10.57
CA ALA A 36 -9.43 -13.16 -9.16
C ALA A 36 -8.78 -11.77 -8.97
N GLY A 37 -8.14 -11.26 -10.04
CA GLY A 37 -7.73 -9.88 -10.15
C GLY A 37 -6.32 -9.60 -9.63
N ALA A 38 -5.91 -8.37 -9.92
CA ALA A 38 -4.78 -7.68 -9.33
C ALA A 38 -5.31 -6.39 -8.74
N ASP A 39 -4.81 -5.99 -7.57
CA ASP A 39 -5.21 -4.75 -6.90
C ASP A 39 -4.05 -4.16 -6.09
N CYS A 40 -4.26 -2.95 -5.59
CA CYS A 40 -3.32 -2.26 -4.72
C CYS A 40 -4.03 -1.67 -3.51
N GLU A 41 -3.49 -1.96 -2.34
CA GLU A 41 -3.90 -1.35 -1.09
C GLU A 41 -3.04 -0.12 -0.83
N LEU A 42 -3.65 0.97 -0.37
CA LEU A 42 -3.00 2.29 -0.29
C LEU A 42 -3.05 2.87 1.11
N ILE A 43 -2.00 3.59 1.48
CA ILE A 43 -1.99 4.48 2.65
C ILE A 43 -1.77 5.90 2.18
N TYR A 44 -2.70 6.80 2.54
CA TYR A 44 -2.62 8.22 2.23
C TYR A 44 -2.13 9.01 3.44
N LEU A 45 -1.22 9.97 3.23
CA LEU A 45 -0.99 11.05 4.16
C LEU A 45 -2.00 12.17 3.87
N TRP A 46 -2.97 12.34 4.75
CA TRP A 46 -4.01 13.37 4.61
C TRP A 46 -4.23 14.08 5.94
N LYS A 47 -4.22 15.43 5.91
CA LYS A 47 -4.36 16.29 7.10
C LYS A 47 -3.39 15.92 8.25
N GLY A 48 -2.21 15.39 7.92
CA GLY A 48 -1.18 14.98 8.89
C GLY A 48 -1.46 13.64 9.58
N GLN A 49 -2.39 12.84 9.06
CA GLN A 49 -2.68 11.48 9.51
C GLN A 49 -2.50 10.48 8.37
N TYR A 50 -2.22 9.24 8.73
CA TYR A 50 -2.08 8.14 7.77
C TYR A 50 -3.41 7.39 7.69
N VAL A 51 -4.05 7.43 6.53
CA VAL A 51 -5.36 6.82 6.29
C VAL A 51 -5.18 5.58 5.43
N VAL A 52 -5.60 4.43 5.95
CA VAL A 52 -5.56 3.16 5.22
C VAL A 52 -6.78 3.03 4.32
N CYS A 53 -6.55 2.69 3.06
CA CYS A 53 -7.57 2.44 2.06
C CYS A 53 -7.38 1.04 1.50
N LEU A 54 -8.28 0.14 1.89
CA LEU A 54 -8.30 -1.24 1.39
C LEU A 54 -9.40 -1.37 0.33
N SER A 55 -9.12 -2.07 -0.76
CA SER A 55 -10.02 -2.33 -1.88
C SER A 55 -11.31 -3.06 -1.46
N TYR A 56 -11.21 -3.92 -0.44
CA TYR A 56 -12.27 -4.78 0.05
C TYR A 56 -12.97 -4.27 1.31
N ASP A 57 -12.45 -3.20 1.94
CA ASP A 57 -12.99 -2.63 3.17
C ASP A 57 -13.45 -1.19 2.93
N SER A 58 -14.62 -0.82 3.44
CA SER A 58 -15.08 0.57 3.44
C SER A 58 -14.55 1.36 4.64
N ASP A 59 -14.06 0.67 5.68
CA ASP A 59 -13.47 1.35 6.83
C ASP A 59 -12.16 2.05 6.42
N ARG A 60 -11.93 3.21 7.03
CA ARG A 60 -10.77 4.08 6.78
C ARG A 60 -10.06 4.36 8.10
N PRO A 61 -9.39 3.36 8.70
CA PRO A 61 -8.71 3.58 9.97
C PRO A 61 -7.57 4.58 9.78
N VAL A 62 -7.45 5.47 10.77
CA VAL A 62 -6.46 6.55 10.77
C VAL A 62 -5.40 6.32 11.84
N TYR A 63 -4.15 6.56 11.48
CA TYR A 63 -2.99 6.31 12.34
C TYR A 63 -2.10 7.55 12.46
N SER A 64 -1.27 7.54 13.49
CA SER A 64 -0.37 8.66 13.81
C SER A 64 1.01 8.56 13.13
N SER A 65 1.34 7.38 12.60
CA SER A 65 2.57 7.13 11.85
C SER A 65 2.34 6.11 10.74
N LEU A 66 3.19 6.16 9.70
CA LEU A 66 3.14 5.22 8.59
C LEU A 66 3.33 3.77 9.06
N ILE A 67 4.29 3.52 9.95
CA ILE A 67 4.58 2.17 10.45
C ILE A 67 3.37 1.61 11.20
N GLU A 68 2.69 2.41 12.04
CA GLU A 68 1.45 1.96 12.70
C GLU A 68 0.35 1.62 11.69
N ALA A 69 0.21 2.39 10.61
CA ALA A 69 -0.76 2.13 9.56
C ALA A 69 -0.46 0.83 8.81
N ILE A 70 0.80 0.61 8.43
CA ILE A 70 1.26 -0.62 7.76
C ILE A 70 0.96 -1.84 8.64
N MET A 71 1.41 -1.82 9.90
CA MET A 71 1.23 -2.94 10.83
C MET A 71 -0.24 -3.16 11.18
N GLY A 72 -1.00 -2.09 11.41
CA GLY A 72 -2.40 -2.16 11.82
C GLY A 72 -3.34 -2.67 10.72
N ALA A 73 -2.93 -2.53 9.47
CA ALA A 73 -3.63 -3.04 8.30
C ALA A 73 -3.01 -4.33 7.72
N GLU A 74 -2.00 -4.89 8.39
CA GLU A 74 -1.25 -6.08 7.95
C GLU A 74 -0.63 -5.94 6.54
N LEU A 75 -0.36 -4.71 6.09
CA LEU A 75 0.24 -4.40 4.78
C LEU A 75 1.77 -4.60 4.74
N ASN A 76 2.27 -5.43 5.65
CA ASN A 76 3.64 -5.93 5.70
C ASN A 76 3.73 -7.44 5.47
N PHE A 77 2.61 -8.13 5.36
CA PHE A 77 2.59 -9.57 5.16
C PHE A 77 2.65 -9.90 3.66
N VAL A 78 3.76 -10.48 3.21
CA VAL A 78 4.01 -10.79 1.80
C VAL A 78 3.80 -12.28 1.51
N ASN A 79 3.17 -12.56 0.37
CA ASN A 79 2.91 -13.91 -0.13
C ASN A 79 3.23 -14.02 -1.63
N ASP A 80 2.96 -15.18 -2.21
CA ASP A 80 3.21 -15.51 -3.62
C ASP A 80 2.47 -14.62 -4.63
N SER A 81 1.44 -13.91 -4.17
CA SER A 81 0.65 -13.00 -4.98
C SER A 81 1.14 -11.55 -4.84
N THR A 82 2.00 -11.23 -3.88
CA THR A 82 2.54 -9.86 -3.72
C THR A 82 3.52 -9.56 -4.85
N THR A 83 3.30 -8.44 -5.56
CA THR A 83 4.11 -8.08 -6.74
C THR A 83 4.96 -6.84 -6.54
N GLU A 84 4.44 -5.84 -5.83
CA GLU A 84 5.09 -4.53 -5.72
C GLU A 84 4.74 -3.85 -4.40
N ILE A 85 5.74 -3.24 -3.77
CA ILE A 85 5.57 -2.35 -2.63
C ILE A 85 6.29 -1.03 -2.94
N GLU A 86 5.59 0.09 -2.86
CA GLU A 86 6.19 1.42 -3.02
C GLU A 86 5.95 2.25 -1.76
N SER A 87 6.93 3.09 -1.43
CA SER A 87 6.82 4.09 -0.38
C SER A 87 7.60 5.35 -0.73
N SER A 88 6.99 6.52 -0.51
CA SER A 88 7.69 7.80 -0.62
C SER A 88 8.42 8.19 0.68
N GLU A 89 8.12 7.53 1.79
CA GLU A 89 8.67 7.85 3.12
C GLU A 89 9.66 6.82 3.67
N LEU A 90 9.64 5.57 3.17
CA LEU A 90 10.53 4.48 3.60
C LEU A 90 11.46 4.06 2.46
N SER A 91 12.74 3.82 2.78
CA SER A 91 13.65 3.15 1.84
C SER A 91 13.30 1.67 1.68
N SER A 92 13.82 1.02 0.62
CA SER A 92 13.61 -0.40 0.38
C SER A 92 14.07 -1.25 1.58
N GLU A 93 15.20 -0.90 2.18
CA GLU A 93 15.72 -1.59 3.37
C GLU A 93 14.82 -1.42 4.58
N GLN A 94 14.24 -0.23 4.78
CA GLN A 94 13.30 0.01 5.87
C GLN A 94 11.99 -0.76 5.67
N ILE A 95 11.53 -0.89 4.42
CA ILE A 95 10.38 -1.73 4.09
C ILE A 95 10.69 -3.18 4.43
N ILE A 96 11.83 -3.71 3.95
CA ILE A 96 12.27 -5.09 4.19
C ILE A 96 12.33 -5.43 5.70
N GLU A 97 12.79 -4.50 6.54
CA GLU A 97 12.82 -4.70 8.00
C GLU A 97 11.42 -4.89 8.63
N LEU A 98 10.35 -4.44 7.95
CA LEU A 98 8.97 -4.58 8.38
C LEU A 98 8.29 -5.84 7.83
N LEU A 99 8.80 -6.40 6.74
CA LEU A 99 8.11 -7.47 6.02
C LEU A 99 8.09 -8.78 6.80
N GLU A 100 6.94 -9.43 6.77
CA GLU A 100 6.76 -10.81 7.23
C GLU A 100 6.37 -11.68 6.04
N THR A 101 7.12 -12.75 5.78
CA THR A 101 6.79 -13.71 4.72
C THR A 101 5.95 -14.84 5.29
N ASP A 102 4.91 -15.27 4.57
CA ASP A 102 4.25 -16.54 4.89
C ASP A 102 5.27 -17.70 4.80
N ILE A 103 5.27 -18.60 5.79
CA ILE A 103 6.19 -19.73 5.87
C ILE A 103 6.00 -20.73 4.72
N ASP A 104 4.78 -20.76 4.16
CA ASP A 104 4.41 -21.63 3.04
C ASP A 104 4.41 -20.88 1.69
N SER A 105 4.80 -19.60 1.67
CA SER A 105 4.85 -18.81 0.44
C SER A 105 6.05 -19.18 -0.41
N ASP A 106 5.81 -19.35 -1.72
CA ASP A 106 6.83 -19.44 -2.76
C ASP A 106 7.10 -18.04 -3.37
N VAL A 107 6.94 -16.95 -2.61
CA VAL A 107 7.36 -15.62 -3.08
C VAL A 107 8.84 -15.70 -3.44
N HIS A 108 9.15 -15.35 -4.68
CA HIS A 108 10.50 -15.50 -5.22
C HIS A 108 11.08 -14.15 -5.63
N GLU A 109 10.22 -13.26 -6.13
CA GLU A 109 10.62 -11.94 -6.59
C GLU A 109 9.60 -10.92 -6.08
N LEU A 110 10.09 -9.76 -5.64
CA LEU A 110 9.28 -8.64 -5.21
C LEU A 110 9.95 -7.34 -5.66
N THR A 111 9.18 -6.43 -6.26
CA THR A 111 9.67 -5.08 -6.54
C THR A 111 9.38 -4.18 -5.33
N ILE A 112 10.42 -3.52 -4.81
CA ILE A 112 10.32 -2.58 -3.68
C ILE A 112 10.94 -1.26 -4.10
N ASN A 113 10.17 -0.17 -4.13
CA ASN A 113 10.62 1.16 -4.56
C ASN A 113 11.31 1.17 -5.94
N GLY A 114 10.77 0.42 -6.90
CA GLY A 114 11.32 0.21 -8.23
C GLY A 114 12.61 -0.62 -8.28
N GLU A 115 13.01 -1.25 -7.17
CA GLU A 115 14.15 -2.14 -7.09
C GLU A 115 13.68 -3.59 -7.03
N ASP A 116 14.28 -4.47 -7.85
CA ASP A 116 13.93 -5.89 -7.84
C ASP A 116 14.70 -6.65 -6.75
N TRP A 117 13.98 -7.46 -5.97
CA TRP A 117 14.54 -8.27 -4.89
C TRP A 117 14.15 -9.73 -5.04
N GLU A 118 15.12 -10.62 -4.82
CA GLU A 118 14.89 -12.06 -4.67
C GLU A 118 14.66 -12.39 -3.19
N VAL A 119 13.67 -13.23 -2.90
CA VAL A 119 13.34 -13.68 -1.54
C VAL A 119 13.69 -15.15 -1.39
N ASP A 120 14.52 -15.48 -0.40
CA ASP A 120 14.87 -16.88 -0.12
C ASP A 120 13.84 -17.56 0.80
N LYS A 121 13.97 -18.89 0.96
CA LYS A 121 13.07 -19.69 1.82
C LYS A 121 13.15 -19.38 3.31
N GLN A 122 14.08 -18.54 3.74
CA GLN A 122 14.19 -18.04 5.11
C GLN A 122 13.60 -16.63 5.24
N GLY A 123 13.07 -16.05 4.15
CA GLY A 123 12.56 -14.68 4.11
C GLY A 123 13.66 -13.63 4.00
N ASN A 124 14.88 -14.00 3.60
CA ASN A 124 15.93 -13.00 3.36
C ASN A 124 15.80 -12.41 1.96
N PHE A 125 15.98 -11.10 1.87
CA PHE A 125 15.89 -10.33 0.64
C PHE A 125 17.28 -10.04 0.08
N THR A 126 17.49 -10.31 -1.22
CA THR A 126 18.72 -9.98 -1.94
C THR A 126 18.38 -9.15 -3.17
N ARG A 127 18.96 -7.95 -3.27
CA ARG A 127 18.74 -7.06 -4.41
C ARG A 127 19.32 -7.65 -5.69
N ILE A 128 18.52 -7.66 -6.76
CA ILE A 128 18.94 -8.04 -8.11
C ILE A 128 19.61 -6.83 -8.77
N VAL A 129 20.78 -7.05 -9.38
CA VAL A 129 21.53 -6.01 -10.09
C VAL A 129 21.68 -6.44 -11.55
N TYR A 130 21.13 -5.65 -12.47
CA TYR A 130 21.30 -5.86 -13.90
C TYR A 130 22.57 -5.14 -14.39
N ASP A 131 23.42 -5.87 -15.11
CA ASP A 131 24.65 -5.35 -15.76
C ASP A 131 24.37 -4.56 -17.05
#